data_AF-A0A1C3WC62-F1
#
_entry.id   AF-A0A1C3WC62-F1
#
_cell.length_a   1.000
_cell.length_b   1.000
_cell.length_c   1.000
_cell.angle_alpha   90.00
_cell.angle_beta   90.00
_cell.angle_gamma   90.00
#
_symmetry.space_group_name_H-M   'P 1'
#
loop_
_entity.id
_entity.type
_entity.pdbx_description
1 polymer ?
#
loop_
_entity_poly.entity_id
_entity_poly.type
_entity_poly.pdbx_seq_one_letter_code
_entity_poly.pdbx_strand_id
1 'polypeptide(L)' 'MTEVVATRGGKREFSQDERRFLIPDVEYSKRGSFGFVIDLDVHALYEGQSSFLGWSARAA' A
#
# COMPACT_ATOMS: atom_id res chain seq x y z
N MET A 1 12.36 -3.02 2.85
CA MET A 1 11.18 -2.32 2.26
C MET A 1 10.05 -3.30 2.05
N THR A 2 8.83 -2.87 2.32
CA THR A 2 7.59 -3.63 2.16
C THR A 2 6.64 -2.83 1.27
N GLU A 3 6.18 -3.44 0.17
CA GLU A 3 5.14 -2.89 -0.67
C GLU A 3 3.78 -3.10 0.02
N VAL A 4 3.02 -2.03 0.20
CA VAL A 4 1.67 -2.07 0.78
C VAL A 4 0.67 -1.37 -0.12
N VAL A 5 -0.56 -1.85 -0.13
CA VAL A 5 -1.69 -1.25 -0.84
C VAL A 5 -2.65 -0.67 0.19
N ALA A 6 -3.00 0.60 0.05
CA ALA A 6 -4.01 1.24 0.87
C ALA A 6 -5.15 1.81 0.03
N THR A 7 -6.37 1.54 0.46
CA THR A 7 -7.59 2.12 -0.10
C THR A 7 -7.93 3.40 0.65
N ARG A 8 -8.06 4.53 -0.07
CA ARG A 8 -8.44 5.81 0.54
C ARG A 8 -9.85 5.73 1.14
N GLY A 9 -10.06 6.17 2.38
CA GLY A 9 -11.41 6.35 2.95
C GLY A 9 -12.01 5.15 3.68
N GLY A 10 -11.22 4.11 4.01
CA GLY A 10 -11.61 3.04 4.95
C GLY A 10 -12.64 2.02 4.43
N LYS A 11 -13.35 2.33 3.35
CA LYS A 11 -14.20 1.38 2.63
C LYS A 11 -13.39 0.63 1.58
N ARG A 12 -13.30 -0.69 1.72
CA ARG A 12 -12.68 -1.62 0.76
C ARG A 12 -13.62 -1.95 -0.40
N GLU A 13 -14.32 -0.94 -0.92
CA GLU A 13 -15.14 -1.12 -2.12
C GLU A 13 -14.24 -1.14 -3.36
N PHE A 14 -14.61 -1.97 -4.33
CA PHE A 14 -13.82 -2.29 -5.53
C PHE A 14 -13.53 -1.10 -6.46
N SER A 15 -14.15 0.06 -6.22
CA SER A 15 -14.09 1.27 -7.05
C SER A 15 -13.35 2.43 -6.38
N GLN A 16 -12.70 2.20 -5.23
CA GLN A 16 -11.98 3.24 -4.51
C GLN A 16 -10.51 3.30 -4.94
N ASP A 17 -9.93 4.50 -4.90
CA ASP A 17 -8.52 4.74 -5.22
C ASP A 17 -7.59 3.94 -4.30
N GLU A 18 -7.14 2.79 -4.80
CA GLU A 18 -6.04 2.01 -4.22
C GLU A 18 -4.72 2.64 -4.62
N ARG A 19 -3.86 2.92 -3.63
CA ARG A 19 -2.52 3.45 -3.85
C ARG A 19 -1.49 2.56 -3.18
N ARG A 20 -0.34 2.46 -3.81
CA ARG A 20 0.77 1.64 -3.33
C ARG A 20 1.86 2.49 -2.74
N PHE A 21 2.52 1.95 -1.73
CA PHE A 21 3.58 2.64 -1.01
C PHE A 21 4.71 1.67 -0.70
N LEU A 22 5.95 2.19 -0.68
CA LEU A 22 7.09 1.49 -0.14
C LEU A 22 7.33 1.96 1.30
N ILE A 23 7.21 1.04 2.24
CA ILE A 23 7.40 1.31 3.66
C ILE A 23 8.66 0.60 4.14
N PRO A 24 9.51 1.24 4.96
CA PRO A 24 10.61 0.56 5.63
C PRO A 24 10.11 -0.67 6.38
N ASP A 25 10.79 -1.81 6.24
CA ASP A 25 10.37 -3.07 6.87
C ASP A 25 10.31 -2.94 8.40
N VAL A 26 11.27 -2.22 9.00
CA VAL A 26 11.31 -1.91 10.44
C VAL A 26 10.09 -1.13 10.91
N GLU A 27 9.50 -0.30 10.04
CA GLU A 27 8.32 0.50 10.35
C GLU A 27 7.06 -0.36 10.19
N TYR A 28 6.92 -1.07 9.07
CA TYR A 28 5.76 -1.92 8.83
C TYR A 28 5.67 -3.13 9.78
N SER A 29 6.80 -3.58 10.32
CA SER A 29 6.86 -4.64 11.34
C SER A 29 6.20 -4.23 12.66
N LYS A 30 6.05 -2.92 12.92
CA LYS A 30 5.38 -2.37 14.11
C LYS A 30 3.87 -2.23 13.98
N ARG A 31 3.28 -2.66 12.85
CA ARG A 31 1.83 -2.55 12.62
C ARG A 31 1.04 -3.32 13.70
N GLY A 32 -0.11 -2.77 14.08
CA GLY A 32 -1.01 -3.38 15.05
C GLY A 32 -2.04 -4.31 14.41
N SER A 33 -2.84 -4.97 15.25
CA SER A 33 -4.00 -5.79 14.82
C SER A 33 -5.06 -4.97 14.05
N PHE A 34 -5.13 -3.67 14.29
CA PHE A 34 -6.03 -2.74 13.61
C PHE A 34 -5.48 -2.23 12.27
N GLY A 35 -4.27 -2.64 11.89
CA GLY A 35 -3.62 -2.25 10.64
C GLY A 35 -2.49 -1.26 10.84
N PHE A 36 -2.21 -0.51 9.78
CA PHE A 36 -1.10 0.43 9.67
C PHE A 36 -1.61 1.70 8.98
N VAL A 37 -1.22 2.87 9.49
CA VAL A 37 -1.59 4.17 8.90
C VAL A 37 -0.48 4.61 7.98
N ILE A 38 -0.82 4.89 6.72
CA ILE A 38 0.12 5.44 5.74
C ILE A 38 0.10 6.97 5.85
N ASP A 39 1.27 7.54 6.10
CA ASP A 39 1.52 8.98 6.07
C ASP A 39 2.09 9.36 4.69
N LEU A 40 1.41 10.26 3.97
CA LEU A 40 1.83 10.65 2.62
C LEU A 40 3.07 11.56 2.60
N ASP A 41 3.43 12.17 3.72
CA ASP A 41 4.64 13.00 3.83
C ASP A 41 5.90 12.14 4.00
N VAL A 42 5.74 10.97 4.61
CA VAL A 42 6.83 10.04 4.94
C VAL A 42 6.89 8.84 4.00
N HIS A 43 5.74 8.32 3.57
CA HIS A 43 5.64 7.12 2.74
C HIS A 43 5.47 7.50 1.27
N ALA A 44 6.49 7.19 0.47
CA ALA A 44 6.47 7.46 -0.95
C ALA A 44 5.50 6.53 -1.70
N LEU A 45 4.74 7.10 -2.64
CA LEU A 45 3.97 6.33 -3.60
C LEU A 45 4.89 5.43 -4.41
N TYR A 46 4.42 4.21 -4.69
CA TYR A 46 5.15 3.24 -5.48
C TYR A 46 4.40 2.92 -6.76
N GLU A 47 4.92 3.41 -7.88
CA GLU A 47 4.39 3.13 -9.23
C GLU A 47 5.27 2.14 -10.02
N GLY A 48 6.33 1.62 -9.39
CA GLY A 48 7.27 0.67 -10.00
C GLY A 48 6.74 -0.75 -10.17
N GLN A 49 7.56 -1.63 -10.74
CA GLN A 49 7.21 -3.03 -10.94
C GLN A 49 7.01 -3.73 -9.58
N SER A 50 5.88 -4.42 -9.40
CA SER A 50 5.68 -5.22 -8.18
C SER A 50 6.44 -6.54 -8.29
N SER A 51 6.96 -7.02 -7.17
CA SER A 51 7.53 -8.36 -7.05
C SER A 51 6.45 -9.45 -6.88
N PHE A 52 5.19 -9.07 -6.65
CA PHE A 52 4.09 -10.00 -6.53
C PHE A 52 3.66 -10.49 -7.93
N LEU A 53 3.97 -11.74 -8.25
CA LEU A 53 3.70 -12.35 -9.57
C LEU A 53 2.21 -12.38 -9.96
N GLY A 54 1.30 -12.32 -8.98
CA GLY A 54 -0.15 -12.21 -9.20
C GLY A 54 -0.66 -10.77 -9.34
N TRP A 55 0.23 -9.78 -9.23
CA TRP A 55 -0.12 -8.37 -9.40
C TRP A 55 -0.23 -8.05 -10.89
N SER A 56 -1.38 -8.40 -11.47
CA SER A 56 -1.90 -7.59 -12.55
C SER A 56 -2.34 -6.30 -11.87
N ALA A 57 -1.47 -5.28 -11.87
CA ALA A 57 -1.99 -3.91 -11.83
C ALA A 57 -3.12 -3.94 -12.85
N ARG A 58 -4.36 -3.64 -12.46
CA ARG A 58 -5.44 -3.46 -13.44
C ARG A 58 -4.98 -2.30 -14.32
N ALA A 59 -4.17 -2.63 -15.31
CA ALA A 59 -3.74 -1.75 -16.37
C ALA A 59 -5.06 -1.35 -17.01
N ALA A 60 -5.27 -0.04 -17.01
CA ALA A 60 -6.48 0.62 -17.47
C ALA A 60 -6.97 0.07 -18.82
#